data_AF-A0A1F6D0W1-F1
#
_entry.id   AF-A0A1F6D0W1-F1
#
_cell.length_a   1.000
_cell.length_b   1.000
_cell.length_c   1.000
_cell.angle_alpha   90.00
_cell.angle_beta   90.00
_cell.angle_gamma   90.00
#
_symmetry.space_group_name_H-M   'P 1'
#
loop_
_entity.id
_entity.type
_entity.pdbx_description
1 polymer ?
#
loop_
_entity_poly.entity_id
_entity_poly.type
_entity_poly.pdbx_seq_one_letter_code
_entity_poly.pdbx_strand_id
1 'polypeptide(L)'
;MLGGAQIIFDRIIAYIIDPIVFLIFALGLMVFLWGVMQFIWKADSEDGREAGKQHMIWGIAGMFIMIAAWGIVRLITRTFGL
;
A
#
# COMPACT_ATOMS: atom_id res chain seq x y z
N MET A 1 -35.27 2.67 6.59
CA MET A 1 -34.89 3.28 7.88
C MET A 1 -33.46 2.87 8.34
N LEU A 2 -32.49 2.65 7.43
CA LEU A 2 -31.11 2.27 7.77
C LEU A 2 -30.04 3.33 7.39
N GLY A 3 -30.45 4.58 7.10
CA GLY A 3 -29.55 5.57 6.48
C GLY A 3 -28.47 6.15 7.40
N GLY A 4 -28.73 6.35 8.70
CA GLY A 4 -27.81 7.08 9.57
C GLY A 4 -26.48 6.35 9.84
N ALA A 5 -26.56 5.06 10.17
CA ALA A 5 -25.37 4.26 10.49
C ALA A 5 -24.49 4.00 9.25
N GLN A 6 -25.11 3.73 8.10
CA GLN A 6 -24.41 3.53 6.83
C GLN A 6 -23.63 4.79 6.42
N ILE A 7 -24.25 5.97 6.54
CA ILE A 7 -23.59 7.26 6.24
C ILE A 7 -22.36 7.49 7.12
N ILE A 8 -22.43 7.13 8.41
CA ILE A 8 -21.28 7.28 9.31
C ILE A 8 -20.15 6.36 8.87
N PHE A 9 -20.46 5.10 8.57
CA PHE A 9 -19.48 4.12 8.11
C PHE A 9 -18.81 4.55 6.78
N ASP A 10 -19.60 4.98 5.80
CA ASP A 10 -19.09 5.44 4.50
C ASP A 10 -18.20 6.68 4.66
N ARG A 11 -18.53 7.60 5.57
CA ARG A 11 -17.68 8.77 5.87
C ARG A 11 -16.37 8.38 6.55
N ILE A 12 -16.39 7.41 7.47
CA ILE A 12 -15.15 6.92 8.10
C ILE A 12 -14.22 6.33 7.03
N ILE A 13 -14.77 5.52 6.11
CA ILE A 13 -13.97 4.96 5.03
C ILE A 13 -13.39 6.09 4.16
N ALA A 14 -14.23 6.98 3.65
CA ALA A 14 -13.82 7.98 2.68
C ALA A 14 -12.84 9.02 3.24
N TYR A 15 -12.98 9.40 4.52
CA TYR A 15 -12.20 10.50 5.09
C TYR A 15 -11.10 10.06 6.06
N ILE A 16 -11.08 8.79 6.47
CA ILE A 16 -10.07 8.28 7.40
C ILE A 16 -9.31 7.12 6.77
N ILE A 17 -10.03 6.07 6.36
CA ILE A 17 -9.38 4.83 5.88
C ILE A 17 -8.71 5.05 4.52
N ASP A 18 -9.41 5.60 3.53
CA ASP A 18 -8.86 5.81 2.20
C ASP A 18 -7.62 6.73 2.19
N PRO A 19 -7.61 7.87 2.91
CA PRO A 19 -6.40 8.68 3.04
C PRO A 19 -5.24 7.96 3.71
N ILE A 20 -5.49 7.16 4.75
CA ILE A 20 -4.44 6.39 5.43
C ILE A 20 -3.87 5.33 4.50
N VAL A 21 -4.71 4.62 3.76
CA VAL A 21 -4.27 3.64 2.75
C VAL A 21 -3.39 4.33 1.70
N PHE A 22 -3.81 5.49 1.19
CA PHE A 22 -3.02 6.26 0.24
C PHE A 22 -1.68 6.72 0.82
N LEU A 23 -1.66 7.15 2.09
CA LEU A 23 -0.44 7.54 2.79
C LEU A 23 0.53 6.36 2.94
N ILE A 24 0.03 5.19 3.35
CA ILE A 24 0.85 3.98 3.49
C ILE A 24 1.39 3.56 2.11
N PHE A 25 0.58 3.68 1.05
CA PHE A 25 1.05 3.45 -0.32
C PHE A 25 2.17 4.40 -0.72
N ALA A 26 2.02 5.70 -0.46
CA ALA A 26 3.06 6.69 -0.73
C ALA A 26 4.36 6.39 0.04
N LEU A 27 4.26 5.94 1.30
CA LEU A 27 5.42 5.53 2.10
C LEU A 27 6.08 4.27 1.53
N GLY A 28 5.30 3.26 1.14
CA GLY A 28 5.80 2.06 0.47
C GLY A 28 6.54 2.38 -0.83
N LEU A 29 5.97 3.27 -1.65
CA LEU A 29 6.61 3.76 -2.86
C LEU A 29 7.90 4.54 -2.56
N MET A 30 7.90 5.38 -1.52
CA MET A 30 9.08 6.14 -1.11
C MET A 30 10.22 5.20 -0.66
N VAL A 31 9.91 4.16 0.13
CA VAL A 31 10.88 3.13 0.54
C VAL A 31 11.40 2.34 -0.68
N PHE A 32 10.52 2.01 -1.62
CA PHE A 32 10.92 1.37 -2.87
C PHE A 32 11.90 2.23 -3.67
N LEU A 33 11.56 3.51 -3.89
CA LEU A 33 12.42 4.46 -4.61
C LEU A 33 13.75 4.68 -3.88
N TRP A 34 13.74 4.74 -2.55
CA TRP A 34 14.95 4.77 -1.74
C TRP A 34 15.83 3.55 -1.99
N GLY A 35 15.23 2.36 -2.03
CA GLY A 35 15.92 1.12 -2.38
C GLY A 35 16.56 1.15 -3.76
N VAL A 36 15.84 1.68 -4.77
CA VAL A 36 16.37 1.87 -6.13
C VAL A 36 17.57 2.82 -6.13
N MET A 37 17.45 3.99 -5.50
CA MET A 37 18.55 4.96 -5.41
C MET A 37 19.77 4.36 -4.71
N GLN A 38 19.56 3.66 -3.59
CA GLN A 38 20.63 3.01 -2.85
C GLN A 38 21.29 1.88 -3.65
N PHE A 39 20.51 1.09 -4.38
CA PHE A 39 21.02 0.02 -5.24
C PHE A 39 21.92 0.56 -6.36
N ILE A 40 21.58 1.73 -6.93
CA ILE A 40 22.36 2.37 -8.00
C ILE A 40 23.60 3.09 -7.43
N TRP A 41 23.44 3.91 -6.39
CA TRP A 41 24.55 4.70 -5.83
C TRP A 41 25.61 3.87 -5.12
N LYS A 42 25.22 2.73 -4.55
CA LYS A 42 26.15 1.80 -3.90
C LYS A 42 26.36 0.53 -4.73
N ALA A 43 26.31 0.64 -6.06
CA ALA A 43 26.46 -0.50 -6.95
C ALA A 43 27.83 -1.21 -6.81
N ASP A 44 28.86 -0.47 -6.42
CA ASP A 44 30.24 -0.98 -6.25
C ASP A 44 30.47 -1.73 -4.93
N SER A 45 29.51 -1.71 -3.98
CA SER A 45 29.57 -2.49 -2.74
C SER A 45 28.47 -3.54 -2.67
N GLU A 46 28.85 -4.75 -2.30
CA GLU A 46 27.92 -5.89 -2.21
C GLU A 46 26.84 -5.63 -1.14
N ASP A 47 27.27 -5.11 0.03
CA ASP A 47 26.38 -4.68 1.11
C ASP A 47 25.38 -3.59 0.68
N GLY A 48 25.85 -2.65 -0.14
CA GLY A 48 25.03 -1.55 -0.65
C GLY A 48 23.91 -2.04 -1.58
N ARG A 49 24.26 -2.95 -2.49
CA ARG A 49 23.32 -3.66 -3.35
C ARG A 49 22.32 -4.50 -2.55
N GLU A 50 22.77 -5.21 -1.52
CA GLU A 50 21.89 -6.05 -0.72
C GLU A 50 20.86 -5.22 0.05
N ALA A 51 21.30 -4.17 0.72
CA ALA A 51 20.40 -3.26 1.44
C ALA A 51 19.42 -2.54 0.48
N GLY A 52 19.89 -2.08 -0.69
CA GLY A 52 19.02 -1.49 -1.71
C GLY A 52 17.94 -2.48 -2.20
N LYS A 53 18.31 -3.73 -2.46
CA LYS A 53 17.36 -4.82 -2.79
C LYS A 53 16.34 -5.04 -1.69
N GLN A 54 16.78 -5.06 -0.43
CA GLN A 54 15.88 -5.27 0.71
C GLN A 54 14.83 -4.16 0.81
N HIS A 55 15.23 -2.90 0.67
CA HIS A 55 14.29 -1.77 0.65
C HIS A 55 13.30 -1.85 -0.53
N MET A 56 13.77 -2.23 -1.72
CA MET A 56 12.88 -2.44 -2.87
C MET A 56 11.83 -3.52 -2.57
N ILE A 57 12.25 -4.66 -2.00
CA ILE A 57 11.36 -5.78 -1.68
C ILE A 57 10.32 -5.37 -0.64
N TRP A 58 10.72 -4.69 0.44
CA TRP A 58 9.79 -4.23 1.47
C TRP A 58 8.78 -3.21 0.94
N GLY A 59 9.21 -2.29 0.08
CA GLY A 59 8.32 -1.33 -0.58
C GLY A 59 7.29 -2.04 -1.48
N ILE A 60 7.75 -2.99 -2.31
CA ILE A 60 6.86 -3.78 -3.18
C ILE A 60 5.90 -4.63 -2.36
N ALA A 61 6.38 -5.32 -1.31
CA ALA A 61 5.55 -6.17 -0.47
C ALA A 61 4.42 -5.37 0.19
N GLY A 62 4.73 -4.18 0.74
CA GLY A 62 3.72 -3.29 1.30
C GLY A 62 2.67 -2.89 0.26
N MET A 63 3.11 -2.40 -0.91
CA MET A 63 2.20 -2.02 -2.00
C MET A 63 1.34 -3.19 -2.50
N PHE A 64 1.93 -4.38 -2.61
CA PHE A 64 1.23 -5.59 -3.04
C PHE A 64 0.10 -5.97 -2.06
N ILE A 65 0.36 -5.91 -0.74
CA ILE A 65 -0.65 -6.22 0.28
C ILE A 65 -1.84 -5.26 0.16
N MET A 66 -1.60 -3.96 -0.07
CA MET A 66 -2.68 -2.97 -0.23
C MET A 66 -3.54 -3.27 -1.46
N ILE A 67 -2.91 -3.56 -2.60
CA ILE A 67 -3.62 -3.90 -3.85
C ILE A 67 -4.41 -5.20 -3.66
N ALA A 68 -3.81 -6.20 -3.02
CA ALA A 68 -4.45 -7.48 -2.74
C ALA A 68 -5.67 -7.32 -1.83
N ALA A 69 -5.55 -6.54 -0.74
CA ALA A 69 -6.66 -6.27 0.17
C ALA A 69 -7.83 -5.59 -0.55
N TRP A 70 -7.56 -4.53 -1.33
CA TRP A 70 -8.59 -3.85 -2.12
C TRP A 70 -9.22 -4.77 -3.16
N GLY A 71 -8.41 -5.59 -3.84
CA GLY A 71 -8.88 -6.59 -4.80
C GLY A 71 -9.82 -7.61 -4.18
N ILE A 72 -9.50 -8.11 -2.97
CA ILE A 72 -10.35 -9.05 -2.23
C ILE A 72 -11.66 -8.39 -1.80
N VAL A 73 -11.62 -7.17 -1.24
CA VAL A 73 -12.84 -6.44 -0.85
C VAL A 73 -13.74 -6.22 -2.06
N ARG A 74 -13.16 -5.83 -3.20
CA ARG A 74 -13.90 -5.62 -4.45
C ARG A 74 -14.48 -6.92 -5.02
N LEU A 75 -13.75 -8.02 -4.90
CA LEU A 75 -14.22 -9.33 -5.33
C LEU A 75 -15.42 -9.76 -4.50
N ILE A 76 -15.33 -9.65 -3.17
CA ILE A 76 -16.40 -10.01 -2.23
C ILE A 76 -17.65 -9.17 -2.48
N THR A 77 -17.52 -7.83 -2.49
CA THR A 77 -18.65 -6.92 -2.74
C THR A 77 -19.37 -7.22 -4.05
N ARG A 78 -18.62 -7.41 -5.15
CA ARG A 78 -19.21 -7.79 -6.45
C ARG A 78 -19.86 -9.16 -6.47
N THR A 79 -19.28 -10.13 -5.77
CA THR A 79 -19.78 -11.52 -5.77
C THR A 79 -21.04 -11.67 -4.93
N PHE A 80 -21.10 -10.99 -3.79
CA PHE A 80 -22.23 -11.05 -2.86
C PHE A 80 -23.28 -9.95 -3.08
N GLY A 81 -23.05 -9.04 -4.04
CA GLY A 81 -23.97 -7.93 -4.33
C GLY A 81 -24.10 -6.94 -3.17
N LEU A 82 -23.02 -6.79 -2.39
CA LEU A 82 -22.90 -5.86 -1.26
C LEU A 82 -22.36 -4.51 -1.72
#